data_AF-A0A415YEX1-F1
#
_entry.id   AF-A0A415YEX1-F1
#
_cell.length_a   1.000
_cell.length_b   1.000
_cell.length_c   1.000
_cell.angle_alpha   90.00
_cell.angle_beta   90.00
_cell.angle_gamma   90.00
#
_symmetry.space_group_name_H-M   'P 1'
#
loop_
_entity.id
_entity.type
_entity.pdbx_description
1 polymer ?
#
loop_
_entity_poly.entity_id
_entity_poly.type
_entity_poly.pdbx_seq_one_letter_code
_entity_poly.pdbx_strand_id
1 'polypeptide(L)'
;MEKYKKKSGDKLLAVMPVPKAFLKLALPAIAAQLINILYNSFRLLLISCVSGSFLIWLICMISPAAVSSIFTNDMDLIAYTNKSMRVYLAMLLIYGIQVACQYSFVALDQAPKAIFLTIWRKIIILIPLIFLLPHFISDAAMGVYLAEPIADTITVCTTGPMFYVYY
;
A
#
# COMPACT_ATOMS: atom_id res chain seq x y z
N MET A 1 6.86 36.47 -27.98
CA MET A 1 5.85 35.41 -27.72
C MET A 1 4.78 35.84 -26.71
N GLU A 2 5.09 36.66 -25.70
CA GLU A 2 4.16 37.05 -24.62
C GLU A 2 2.98 37.95 -25.04
N LYS A 3 3.19 38.83 -26.03
CA LYS A 3 2.12 39.70 -26.58
C LYS A 3 1.05 38.93 -27.38
N TYR A 4 1.34 37.72 -27.88
CA TYR A 4 0.38 36.91 -28.64
C TYR A 4 -0.59 36.12 -27.73
N LYS A 5 -0.15 35.73 -26.52
CA LYS A 5 -1.00 35.03 -25.54
C LYS A 5 -2.07 35.96 -24.94
N LYS A 6 -1.71 37.23 -24.73
CA LYS A 6 -2.59 38.25 -24.13
C LYS A 6 -3.71 38.71 -25.09
N LYS A 7 -3.41 38.84 -26.39
CA LYS A 7 -4.36 39.31 -27.41
C LYS A 7 -5.45 38.28 -27.78
N SER A 8 -5.16 36.98 -27.58
CA SER A 8 -6.14 35.89 -27.76
C SER A 8 -7.08 35.74 -26.55
N GLY A 9 -6.56 35.98 -25.33
CA GLY A 9 -7.37 36.03 -24.11
C GLY A 9 -8.39 37.17 -24.12
N ASP A 10 -7.97 38.39 -24.45
CA ASP A 10 -8.83 39.59 -24.42
C ASP A 10 -10.00 39.55 -25.42
N LYS A 11 -9.78 39.01 -26.63
CA LYS A 11 -10.85 38.89 -27.63
C LYS A 11 -11.81 37.72 -27.37
N LEU A 12 -11.39 36.72 -26.58
CA LEU A 12 -12.25 35.62 -26.13
C LEU A 12 -13.14 36.03 -24.94
N LEU A 13 -12.67 36.91 -24.05
CA LEU A 13 -13.46 37.33 -22.88
C LEU A 13 -14.65 38.25 -23.25
N ALA A 14 -14.60 38.92 -24.41
CA ALA A 14 -15.65 39.84 -24.86
C ALA A 14 -16.88 39.18 -25.51
N VAL A 15 -16.84 37.87 -25.80
CA VAL A 15 -17.90 37.18 -26.58
C VAL A 15 -18.50 35.97 -25.83
N MET A 16 -17.93 35.57 -24.69
CA MET A 16 -18.40 34.40 -23.95
C MET A 16 -19.47 34.78 -22.92
N PRO A 17 -20.62 34.08 -22.86
CA PRO A 17 -21.59 34.28 -21.78
C PRO A 17 -20.93 33.99 -20.44
N VAL A 18 -21.18 34.85 -19.45
CA VAL A 18 -20.60 34.85 -18.09
C VAL A 18 -20.42 33.45 -17.46
N PRO A 19 -21.34 32.47 -17.63
CA PRO A 19 -21.16 31.12 -17.10
C PRO A 19 -19.93 30.38 -17.64
N LYS A 20 -19.58 30.55 -18.92
CA LYS A 20 -18.47 29.84 -19.57
C LYS A 20 -17.11 30.39 -19.14
N ALA A 21 -17.01 31.70 -18.90
CA ALA A 21 -15.80 32.34 -18.38
C ALA A 21 -15.55 31.90 -16.92
N PHE A 22 -16.60 31.83 -16.11
CA PHE A 22 -16.54 31.34 -14.73
C PHE A 22 -16.10 29.87 -14.67
N LEU A 23 -16.70 29.00 -15.51
CA LEU A 23 -16.28 27.60 -15.64
C LEU A 23 -14.82 27.45 -16.06
N LYS A 24 -14.34 28.26 -17.02
CA LYS A 24 -12.96 28.18 -17.50
C LYS A 24 -11.91 28.66 -16.49
N LEU A 25 -12.29 29.56 -15.57
CA LEU A 25 -11.43 30.05 -14.48
C LEU A 25 -11.54 29.17 -13.22
N ALA A 26 -12.70 28.60 -12.94
CA ALA A 26 -12.92 27.70 -11.81
C ALA A 26 -12.27 26.32 -12.03
N LEU A 27 -12.29 25.79 -13.28
CA LEU A 27 -11.66 24.50 -13.62
C LEU A 27 -10.21 24.36 -13.15
N PRO A 28 -9.29 25.29 -13.47
CA PRO A 28 -7.89 25.19 -13.02
C PRO A 28 -7.74 25.35 -11.51
N ALA A 29 -8.58 26.16 -10.85
CA ALA A 29 -8.55 26.33 -9.41
C ALA A 29 -8.97 25.05 -8.67
N ILE A 30 -10.05 24.41 -9.13
CA ILE A 30 -10.54 23.12 -8.59
C ILE A 30 -9.51 22.02 -8.88
N ALA A 31 -8.93 21.98 -10.08
CA ALA A 31 -7.89 21.02 -10.43
C ALA A 31 -6.65 21.14 -9.53
N ALA A 32 -6.19 22.37 -9.25
CA ALA A 32 -5.07 22.61 -8.34
C ALA A 32 -5.41 22.20 -6.89
N GLN A 33 -6.64 22.45 -6.42
CA GLN A 33 -7.07 22.01 -5.09
C GLN A 33 -7.15 20.48 -5.00
N LEU A 34 -7.70 19.82 -6.02
CA LEU A 34 -7.77 18.37 -6.09
C LEU A 34 -6.37 17.74 -6.07
N ILE A 35 -5.41 18.28 -6.83
CA ILE A 35 -4.04 17.77 -6.83
C ILE A 35 -3.42 17.86 -5.43
N ASN A 36 -3.59 19.00 -4.76
CA ASN A 36 -3.01 19.24 -3.44
C ASN A 36 -3.62 18.32 -2.37
N ILE A 37 -4.94 18.10 -2.44
CA ILE A 37 -5.64 17.16 -1.56
C ILE A 37 -5.13 15.73 -1.81
N LEU A 38 -4.99 15.32 -3.09
CA LEU A 38 -4.51 13.98 -3.45
C LEU A 38 -3.14 13.66 -2.84
N TYR A 39 -2.18 14.58 -3.01
CA TYR A 39 -0.82 14.41 -2.47
C TYR A 39 -0.81 14.38 -0.94
N ASN A 40 -1.59 15.24 -0.28
CA ASN A 40 -1.67 15.24 1.17
C ASN A 40 -2.31 13.95 1.72
N SER A 41 -3.40 13.49 1.11
CA SER A 41 -4.08 12.24 1.50
C SER A 41 -3.18 11.03 1.32
N PHE A 42 -2.49 10.91 0.19
CA PHE A 42 -1.56 9.81 -0.07
C PHE A 42 -0.40 9.79 0.94
N ARG A 43 0.17 10.96 1.23
CA ARG A 43 1.27 11.09 2.20
C ARG A 43 0.82 10.75 3.62
N LEU A 44 -0.37 11.19 4.04
CA LEU A 44 -0.95 10.84 5.34
C LEU A 44 -1.21 9.34 5.46
N LEU A 45 -1.76 8.72 4.40
CA LEU A 45 -2.00 7.28 4.35
C LEU A 45 -0.70 6.49 4.48
N LEU A 46 0.33 6.84 3.69
CA LEU A 46 1.64 6.19 3.77
C LEU A 46 2.24 6.31 5.18
N ILE A 47 2.25 7.51 5.76
CA ILE A 47 2.80 7.74 7.10
C ILE A 47 2.03 6.93 8.14
N SER A 48 0.70 6.90 8.07
CA SER A 48 -0.15 6.12 8.99
C SER A 48 0.12 4.62 8.88
N CYS A 49 0.18 4.07 7.66
CA CYS A 49 0.45 2.64 7.46
C CYS A 49 1.86 2.23 7.90
N VAL A 50 2.87 3.04 7.56
CA VAL A 50 4.27 2.78 7.93
C VAL A 50 4.48 2.94 9.44
N SER A 51 3.95 4.00 10.05
CA SER A 51 4.05 4.19 11.51
C SER A 51 3.31 3.10 12.28
N GLY A 52 2.11 2.71 11.86
CA GLY A 52 1.36 1.61 12.47
C GLY A 52 2.10 0.27 12.38
N SER A 53 2.64 -0.05 11.20
CA SER A 53 3.43 -1.27 11.00
C SER A 53 4.72 -1.25 11.82
N PHE A 54 5.40 -0.11 11.90
CA PHE A 54 6.59 0.06 12.71
C PHE A 54 6.32 -0.10 14.21
N LEU A 55 5.21 0.47 14.72
CA LEU A 55 4.80 0.32 16.12
C LEU A 55 4.51 -1.14 16.47
N ILE A 56 3.73 -1.83 15.64
CA ILE A 56 3.42 -3.26 15.84
C ILE A 56 4.71 -4.08 15.84
N TRP A 57 5.58 -3.84 14.85
CA TRP A 57 6.88 -4.49 14.76
C TRP A 57 7.73 -4.26 16.03
N LEU A 58 7.79 -3.02 16.51
CA LEU A 58 8.59 -2.65 17.67
C LEU A 58 8.08 -3.32 18.96
N ILE A 59 6.76 -3.34 19.18
CA ILE A 59 6.14 -4.02 20.33
C ILE A 59 6.48 -5.52 20.31
N CYS A 60 6.31 -6.16 19.15
CA CYS A 60 6.56 -7.59 19.02
C CYS A 60 8.06 -7.95 19.04
N MET A 61 8.96 -7.02 18.68
CA MET A 61 10.42 -7.26 18.75
C MET A 61 10.97 -7.08 20.17
N ILE A 62 10.40 -6.16 20.96
CA ILE A 62 10.79 -5.92 22.36
C ILE A 62 10.45 -7.13 23.24
N SER A 63 9.26 -7.72 23.07
CA SER A 63 8.89 -8.91 23.83
C SER A 63 7.93 -9.82 23.07
N PRO A 64 8.43 -10.67 22.16
CA PRO A 64 7.59 -11.64 21.46
C PRO A 64 7.03 -12.70 22.42
N ALA A 65 7.74 -12.97 23.53
CA ALA A 65 7.32 -13.93 24.54
C ALA A 65 6.09 -13.44 25.31
N ALA A 66 6.04 -12.15 25.65
CA ALA A 66 4.87 -11.56 26.32
C ALA A 66 3.63 -11.59 25.42
N VAL A 67 3.80 -11.36 24.11
CA VAL A 67 2.69 -11.46 23.15
C VAL A 67 2.22 -12.91 23.02
N SER A 68 3.15 -13.85 22.93
CA SER A 68 2.82 -15.28 22.80
C SER A 68 2.17 -15.85 24.06
N SER A 69 2.60 -15.40 25.25
CA SER A 69 2.06 -15.86 26.53
C SER A 69 0.63 -15.40 26.81
N ILE A 70 0.14 -14.38 26.12
CA ILE A 70 -1.27 -13.95 26.22
C ILE A 70 -2.21 -15.00 25.60
N PHE A 71 -1.75 -15.73 24.57
CA PHE A 71 -2.57 -16.68 23.83
C PHE A 71 -2.39 -18.13 24.29
N THR A 72 -1.23 -18.48 24.85
CA THR A 72 -0.94 -19.84 25.33
C THR A 72 -0.01 -19.83 26.54
N ASN A 73 -0.15 -20.83 27.41
CA ASN A 73 0.75 -21.07 28.55
C ASN A 73 1.74 -22.23 28.30
N ASP A 74 1.69 -22.87 27.12
CA ASP A 74 2.56 -24.00 26.79
C ASP A 74 3.97 -23.52 26.38
N MET A 75 5.00 -23.97 27.10
CA MET A 75 6.38 -23.50 26.93
C MET A 75 6.97 -23.86 25.57
N ASP A 76 6.64 -25.04 25.03
CA ASP A 76 7.14 -25.48 23.73
C ASP A 76 6.55 -24.59 22.63
N LEU A 77 5.24 -24.35 22.69
CA LEU A 77 4.54 -23.53 21.70
C LEU A 77 5.00 -22.06 21.73
N ILE A 78 5.33 -21.52 22.92
CA ILE A 78 5.90 -20.18 23.07
C ILE A 78 7.29 -20.10 22.42
N ALA A 79 8.14 -21.12 22.60
CA ALA A 79 9.47 -21.15 21.99
C ALA A 79 9.40 -21.20 20.45
N TYR A 80 8.48 -22.01 19.90
CA TYR A 80 8.22 -22.05 18.45
C TYR A 80 7.68 -20.71 17.93
N THR A 81 6.66 -20.15 18.58
CA THR A 81 6.02 -18.89 18.18
C THR A 81 7.01 -17.72 18.22
N ASN A 82 7.87 -17.65 19.24
CA ASN A 82 8.90 -16.62 19.36
C ASN A 82 9.82 -16.55 18.14
N LYS A 83 10.24 -17.71 17.61
CA LYS A 83 11.12 -17.79 16.44
C LYS A 83 10.37 -17.39 15.18
N SER A 84 9.18 -17.95 14.95
CA SER A 84 8.37 -17.67 13.77
C SER A 84 7.92 -16.22 13.70
N MET A 85 7.53 -15.63 14.83
CA MET A 85 7.02 -14.26 14.91
C MET A 85 8.09 -13.25 14.47
N ARG A 86 9.36 -13.42 14.87
CA ARG A 86 10.46 -12.55 14.42
C ARG A 86 10.65 -12.57 12.91
N VAL A 87 10.56 -13.76 12.31
CA VAL A 87 10.72 -13.95 10.86
C VAL A 87 9.54 -13.35 10.11
N TYR A 88 8.33 -13.62 10.57
CA TYR A 88 7.09 -13.09 9.98
C TYR A 88 7.07 -11.54 10.03
N LEU A 89 7.43 -10.98 11.18
CA LEU A 89 7.41 -9.53 11.40
C LEU A 89 8.55 -8.79 10.67
N ALA A 90 9.64 -9.46 10.28
CA ALA A 90 10.77 -8.82 9.61
C ALA A 90 10.36 -8.08 8.32
N MET A 91 9.33 -8.55 7.62
CA MET A 91 8.81 -7.95 6.39
C MET A 91 7.60 -7.03 6.60
N LEU A 92 7.12 -6.87 7.85
CA LEU A 92 5.92 -6.10 8.16
C LEU A 92 6.02 -4.64 7.72
N LEU A 93 7.23 -4.08 7.72
CA LEU A 93 7.50 -2.69 7.33
C LEU A 93 7.30 -2.46 5.82
N ILE A 94 7.77 -3.41 5.01
CA ILE A 94 7.57 -3.42 3.56
C ILE A 94 6.09 -3.67 3.22
N TYR A 95 5.43 -4.55 3.99
CA TYR A 95 3.99 -4.79 3.87
C TYR A 95 3.16 -3.52 4.11
N GLY A 96 3.54 -2.66 5.08
CA GLY A 96 2.86 -1.39 5.33
C GLY A 96 2.80 -0.46 4.11
N ILE A 97 3.87 -0.40 3.32
CA ILE A 97 3.92 0.39 2.08
C ILE A 97 2.96 -0.20 1.03
N GLN A 98 2.98 -1.52 0.87
CA GLN A 98 2.13 -2.24 -0.06
C GLN A 98 0.64 -2.01 0.21
N VAL A 99 0.26 -2.06 1.48
CA VAL A 99 -1.13 -1.84 1.93
C VAL A 99 -1.57 -0.40 1.63
N ALA A 100 -0.72 0.59 1.85
CA ALA A 100 -1.02 1.98 1.51
C ALA A 100 -1.26 2.16 -0.01
N CYS A 101 -0.44 1.52 -0.86
CA CYS A 101 -0.66 1.53 -2.32
C CYS A 101 -2.01 0.90 -2.70
N GLN A 102 -2.38 -0.23 -2.10
CA GLN A 102 -3.67 -0.88 -2.36
C GLN A 102 -4.84 0.02 -1.98
N TYR A 103 -4.83 0.63 -0.79
CA TYR A 103 -5.88 1.56 -0.38
C TYR A 103 -5.94 2.81 -1.27
N SER A 104 -4.80 3.28 -1.78
CA SER A 104 -4.75 4.39 -2.73
C SER A 104 -5.45 4.05 -4.04
N PHE A 105 -5.23 2.85 -4.60
CA PHE A 105 -5.92 2.41 -5.82
C PHE A 105 -7.43 2.25 -5.62
N VAL A 106 -7.87 1.78 -4.44
CA VAL A 106 -9.29 1.72 -4.09
C VAL A 106 -9.89 3.13 -4.02
N ALA A 107 -9.18 4.10 -3.43
CA ALA A 107 -9.65 5.47 -3.30
C ALA A 107 -9.72 6.24 -4.62
N LEU A 108 -8.87 5.90 -5.60
CA LEU A 108 -8.83 6.51 -6.95
C LEU A 108 -9.82 5.89 -7.94
N ASP A 109 -10.84 5.16 -7.45
CA ASP A 109 -11.83 4.43 -8.26
C ASP A 109 -11.22 3.36 -9.19
N GLN A 110 -9.97 2.95 -8.92
CA GLN A 110 -9.29 1.85 -9.60
C GLN A 110 -9.39 0.54 -8.81
N ALA A 111 -10.54 0.32 -8.17
CA ALA A 111 -10.82 -0.85 -7.34
C ALA A 111 -10.55 -2.21 -8.03
N PRO A 112 -10.86 -2.42 -9.33
CA PRO A 112 -10.58 -3.69 -10.00
C PRO A 112 -9.09 -4.07 -9.97
N LYS A 113 -8.19 -3.08 -10.04
CA LYS A 113 -6.74 -3.31 -10.01
C LYS A 113 -6.27 -3.64 -8.60
N ALA A 114 -6.81 -2.97 -7.58
CA ALA A 114 -6.52 -3.30 -6.19
C ALA A 114 -6.97 -4.73 -5.84
N ILE A 115 -8.13 -5.15 -6.35
CA ILE A 115 -8.67 -6.51 -6.21
C ILE A 115 -7.78 -7.52 -6.94
N PHE A 116 -7.35 -7.21 -8.17
CA PHE A 116 -6.41 -8.06 -8.89
C PHE A 116 -5.11 -8.29 -8.11
N LEU A 117 -4.55 -7.23 -7.53
CA LEU A 117 -3.31 -7.27 -6.75
C LEU A 117 -3.46 -8.07 -5.44
N THR A 118 -4.63 -8.02 -4.81
CA THR A 118 -4.92 -8.81 -3.59
C THR A 118 -5.12 -10.29 -3.91
N ILE A 119 -5.77 -10.62 -5.04
CA ILE A 119 -5.91 -12.00 -5.53
C ILE A 119 -4.54 -12.57 -5.92
N TRP A 120 -3.72 -11.78 -6.63
CA TRP A 120 -2.36 -12.17 -7.00
C TRP A 120 -1.54 -12.58 -5.78
N ARG A 121 -1.60 -11.77 -4.72
CA ARG A 121 -0.91 -12.03 -3.44
C ARG A 121 -1.40 -13.29 -2.75
N LYS A 122 -2.71 -13.39 -2.46
CA LYS A 122 -3.25 -14.45 -1.58
C LYS A 122 -3.59 -15.74 -2.30
N ILE A 123 -3.97 -15.71 -3.57
CA ILE A 123 -4.47 -16.90 -4.29
C ILE A 123 -3.39 -17.47 -5.22
N ILE A 124 -2.73 -16.62 -6.02
CA ILE A 124 -1.79 -17.11 -7.04
C ILE A 124 -0.41 -17.41 -6.44
N ILE A 125 0.08 -16.59 -5.50
CA ILE A 125 1.42 -16.78 -4.92
C ILE A 125 1.37 -17.52 -3.59
N LEU A 126 0.55 -17.06 -2.64
CA LEU A 126 0.58 -17.59 -1.28
C LEU A 126 0.15 -19.07 -1.19
N ILE A 127 -0.94 -19.47 -1.86
CA ILE A 127 -1.44 -20.86 -1.82
C ILE A 127 -0.38 -21.88 -2.28
N PRO A 128 0.21 -21.77 -3.49
CA PRO A 128 1.21 -22.75 -3.92
C PRO A 128 2.47 -22.68 -3.05
N LEU A 129 2.85 -21.50 -2.55
CA LEU A 129 4.04 -21.37 -1.71
C LEU A 129 3.86 -22.02 -0.33
N ILE A 130 2.66 -21.93 0.26
CA ILE A 130 2.30 -22.63 1.51
C ILE A 130 2.39 -24.15 1.34
N PHE A 131 2.06 -24.70 0.17
CA PHE A 131 2.17 -26.14 -0.08
C PHE A 131 3.59 -26.57 -0.46
N LEU A 132 4.36 -25.71 -1.12
CA LEU A 132 5.69 -26.02 -1.61
C LEU A 132 6.77 -25.89 -0.52
N LEU A 133 6.72 -24.84 0.31
CA LEU A 133 7.74 -24.57 1.32
C LEU A 133 7.87 -25.61 2.45
N PRO A 134 6.80 -26.23 2.99
CA PRO A 134 6.93 -27.29 3.99
C PRO A 134 7.55 -28.58 3.41
N HIS A 135 7.69 -28.70 2.09
CA HIS A 135 8.41 -29.79 1.46
C HIS A 135 9.93 -29.60 1.47
N PHE A 136 10.40 -28.35 1.61
CA PHE A 136 11.83 -28.00 1.63
C PHE A 136 12.39 -27.73 3.03
N ILE A 137 11.51 -27.47 4.02
CA ILE A 137 11.89 -27.15 5.40
C ILE A 137 11.36 -28.25 6.33
N SER A 138 12.24 -28.79 7.19
CA SER A 138 11.92 -29.90 8.11
C SER A 138 10.80 -29.60 9.10
N ASP A 139 10.50 -28.33 9.32
CA ASP A 139 9.44 -27.84 10.21
C ASP A 139 8.35 -27.16 9.37
N ALA A 140 7.26 -27.89 9.13
CA ALA A 140 6.18 -27.46 8.26
C ALA A 140 5.55 -26.13 8.72
N ALA A 141 5.47 -25.89 10.03
CA ALA A 141 4.90 -24.66 10.57
C ALA A 141 5.74 -23.44 10.21
N MET A 142 7.07 -23.53 10.36
CA MET A 142 7.99 -22.45 9.99
C MET A 142 7.94 -22.17 8.48
N GLY A 143 7.75 -23.20 7.65
CA GLY A 143 7.55 -23.05 6.20
C GLY A 143 6.34 -22.17 5.86
N VAL A 144 5.21 -22.36 6.55
CA VAL A 144 4.03 -21.52 6.33
C VAL A 144 4.29 -20.06 6.76
N TYR A 145 4.92 -19.86 7.92
CA TYR A 145 5.25 -18.51 8.41
C TYR A 145 6.28 -17.78 7.54
N LEU A 146 7.15 -18.50 6.83
CA LEU A 146 8.09 -17.95 5.84
C LEU A 146 7.44 -17.70 4.47
N ALA A 147 6.45 -18.48 4.09
CA ALA A 147 5.76 -18.31 2.80
C ALA A 147 5.08 -16.93 2.71
N GLU A 148 4.49 -16.46 3.80
CA GLU A 148 3.79 -15.18 3.85
C GLU A 148 4.70 -13.96 3.55
N PRO A 149 5.84 -13.74 4.23
CA PRO A 149 6.76 -12.65 3.92
C PRO A 149 7.37 -12.75 2.51
N ILE A 150 7.62 -13.96 2.00
CA ILE A 150 8.09 -14.16 0.62
C ILE A 150 7.01 -13.73 -0.39
N ALA A 151 5.76 -14.14 -0.17
CA ALA A 151 4.63 -13.75 -1.02
C ALA A 151 4.43 -12.24 -1.02
N ASP A 152 4.53 -11.61 0.15
CA ASP A 152 4.43 -10.16 0.29
C ASP A 152 5.58 -9.45 -0.44
N THR A 153 6.82 -9.95 -0.36
CA THR A 153 7.98 -9.41 -1.09
C THR A 153 7.73 -9.39 -2.60
N ILE A 154 7.32 -10.52 -3.17
CA ILE A 154 7.07 -10.65 -4.61
C ILE A 154 5.95 -9.69 -5.03
N THR A 155 4.92 -9.58 -4.19
CA THR A 155 3.80 -8.69 -4.48
C THR A 155 4.24 -7.22 -4.43
N VAL A 156 5.09 -6.80 -3.48
CA VAL A 156 5.64 -5.43 -3.44
C VAL A 156 6.47 -5.14 -4.70
N CYS A 157 7.32 -6.09 -5.10
CA CYS A 157 8.09 -5.99 -6.35
C CYS A 157 7.18 -5.87 -7.58
N THR A 158 5.97 -6.45 -7.55
CA THR A 158 5.00 -6.39 -8.67
C THR A 158 4.17 -5.10 -8.65
N THR A 159 3.88 -4.55 -7.46
CA THR A 159 3.12 -3.29 -7.31
C THR A 159 3.89 -2.07 -7.79
N GLY A 160 5.20 -2.02 -7.54
CA GLY A 160 6.05 -0.90 -7.97
C GLY A 160 5.93 -0.58 -9.47
N PRO A 161 6.12 -1.58 -10.36
CA PRO A 161 5.88 -1.44 -11.80
C PRO A 161 4.45 -1.03 -12.14
N MET A 162 3.45 -1.59 -11.45
CA MET A 162 2.04 -1.26 -11.71
C MET A 162 1.72 0.21 -11.37
N PHE A 163 2.36 0.76 -10.33
CA PHE A 163 2.23 2.17 -9.99
C PHE A 163 2.92 3.07 -11.03
N TYR A 164 4.12 2.69 -11.50
CA TYR A 164 4.88 3.45 -12.51
C TYR A 164 4.24 3.43 -13.91
N VAL A 165 3.51 2.38 -14.27
CA VAL A 165 2.81 2.32 -15.57
C VAL A 165 1.53 3.16 -15.56
N TYR A 166 0.94 3.42 -14.39
CA TYR A 166 -0.34 4.13 -14.27
C TYR A 166 -0.23 5.62 -13.87
N TYR A 167 0.93 6.07 -13.39
CA TYR A 167 1.22 7.47 -13.02
C TYR A 167 2.57 7.90 -13.60
#